data_AF-A0A9N8GT34-F1
#
_entry.id   AF-A0A9N8GT34-F1
#
_cell.length_a   1.000
_cell.length_b   1.000
_cell.length_c   1.000
_cell.angle_alpha   90.00
_cell.angle_beta   90.00
_cell.angle_gamma   90.00
#
_symmetry.space_group_name_H-M   'P 1'
#
loop_
_entity.id
_entity.type
_entity.pdbx_description
1 polymer ?
#
loop_
_entity_poly.entity_id
_entity_poly.type
_entity_poly.pdbx_seq_one_letter_code
_entity_poly.pdbx_strand_id
1 'polypeptide(L)'
;MTSNKRTEIPVTEADIQTVLDAFDYRTGIDSQAEYIVRCALAELQERRKSDSRTNVRREHAEWSQATFGNVGPIGPLKHLSKEALEAAADPSDPLEWADMQFLLWDAQRRMGISDEFITRAMVEKLAINKARQWPEPKDGEPRMHIKEQPAPIVPGDSFSGLFNSSRALLDAFYEFGPDEIAISEYVTNLEDALRVAAAAQQEVKKTTVAKEIATGARLTDHRFKI
;
A
#
# COMPACT_ATOMS: atom_id res chain seq x y z
N MET A 1 53.52 -12.23 -19.76
CA MET A 1 52.22 -12.79 -19.33
C MET A 1 51.16 -12.28 -20.30
N THR A 2 50.79 -13.09 -21.28
CA THR A 2 49.74 -12.77 -22.25
C THR A 2 48.39 -13.00 -21.59
N SER A 3 47.69 -11.90 -21.30
CA SER A 3 46.31 -11.92 -20.79
C SER A 3 45.41 -12.55 -21.85
N ASN A 4 44.97 -13.78 -21.60
CA ASN A 4 43.99 -14.47 -22.42
C ASN A 4 42.62 -13.84 -22.16
N LYS A 5 42.34 -12.71 -22.82
CA LYS A 5 40.98 -12.16 -22.90
C LYS A 5 40.19 -13.10 -23.81
N ARG A 6 39.59 -14.15 -23.24
CA ARG A 6 38.44 -14.79 -23.91
C ARG A 6 37.41 -13.68 -24.09
N THR A 7 37.21 -13.28 -25.34
CA THR A 7 36.00 -12.59 -25.76
C THR A 7 34.84 -13.50 -25.37
N GLU A 8 34.15 -13.18 -24.29
CA GLU A 8 32.87 -13.79 -23.96
C GLU A 8 31.92 -13.40 -25.08
N ILE A 9 31.79 -14.28 -26.07
CA ILE A 9 30.75 -14.15 -27.07
C ILE A 9 29.45 -14.37 -26.31
N PRO A 10 28.54 -13.38 -26.25
CA PRO A 10 27.27 -13.54 -25.56
C PRO A 10 26.48 -14.65 -26.23
N VAL A 11 26.22 -15.72 -25.48
CA VAL A 11 25.40 -16.85 -25.94
C VAL A 11 23.96 -16.38 -26.04
N THR A 12 23.38 -16.44 -27.24
CA THR A 12 22.00 -16.01 -27.49
C THR A 12 20.99 -17.12 -27.18
N GLU A 13 19.70 -16.77 -27.06
CA GLU A 13 18.64 -17.79 -26.91
C GLU A 13 18.58 -18.75 -28.11
N ALA A 14 18.88 -18.25 -29.31
CA ALA A 14 18.93 -19.08 -30.52
C ALA A 14 20.07 -20.10 -30.45
N ASP A 15 21.23 -19.72 -29.90
CA ASP A 15 22.36 -20.63 -29.72
C ASP A 15 22.03 -21.75 -28.71
N ILE A 16 21.34 -21.41 -27.62
CA ILE A 16 20.91 -22.39 -26.61
C ILE A 16 19.87 -23.34 -27.21
N GLN A 17 18.87 -22.81 -27.93
CA GLN A 17 17.84 -23.62 -28.57
C GLN A 17 18.46 -24.57 -29.61
N THR A 18 19.44 -24.10 -30.38
CA THR A 18 20.17 -24.93 -31.34
C THR A 18 20.90 -26.10 -30.65
N VAL A 19 21.50 -25.87 -29.49
CA VAL A 19 22.14 -26.94 -28.71
C VAL A 19 21.10 -27.95 -28.22
N LEU A 20 19.93 -27.49 -27.76
CA LEU A 20 18.85 -28.38 -27.30
C LEU A 20 18.29 -29.25 -28.40
N ASP A 21 18.00 -28.65 -29.57
CA ASP A 21 17.48 -29.38 -30.72
C ASP A 21 18.49 -30.45 -31.18
N ALA A 22 19.79 -30.17 -31.05
CA ALA A 22 20.86 -31.13 -31.33
C ALA A 22 20.97 -32.26 -30.28
N PHE A 23 20.52 -32.03 -29.04
CA PHE A 23 20.43 -33.05 -28.00
C PHE A 23 19.20 -33.97 -28.21
N ASP A 24 18.05 -33.39 -28.55
CA ASP A 24 16.82 -34.15 -28.85
C ASP A 24 16.97 -35.05 -30.11
N TYR A 25 17.82 -34.65 -31.07
CA TYR A 25 18.04 -35.42 -32.31
C TYR A 25 19.10 -36.54 -32.18
N ARG A 26 19.94 -36.56 -31.13
CA ARG A 26 20.91 -37.64 -30.91
C ARG A 26 20.26 -38.82 -30.19
N THR A 27 19.84 -39.79 -30.99
CA THR A 27 19.52 -41.15 -30.52
C THR A 27 20.69 -41.74 -29.73
N GLY A 28 20.51 -41.97 -28.42
CA GLY A 28 21.50 -42.68 -27.59
C GLY A 28 21.69 -42.16 -26.15
N ILE A 29 21.02 -41.08 -25.75
CA ILE A 29 20.99 -40.64 -24.35
C ILE A 29 19.87 -41.40 -23.66
N ASP A 30 20.15 -42.09 -22.54
CA ASP A 30 19.08 -42.72 -21.76
C ASP A 30 18.15 -41.64 -21.15
N SER A 31 16.94 -42.05 -20.76
CA SER A 31 15.92 -41.13 -20.24
C SER A 31 16.37 -40.35 -18.99
N GLN A 32 17.37 -40.84 -18.26
CA GLN A 32 17.90 -40.18 -17.08
C GLN A 32 18.84 -39.03 -17.47
N ALA A 33 19.71 -39.25 -18.45
CA ALA A 33 20.62 -38.21 -18.92
C ALA A 33 19.88 -37.10 -19.69
N GLU A 34 18.80 -37.41 -20.42
CA GLU A 34 17.93 -36.37 -21.01
C GLU A 34 17.27 -35.50 -19.92
N TYR A 35 16.74 -36.13 -18.86
CA TYR A 35 16.15 -35.42 -17.73
C TYR A 35 17.14 -34.47 -17.03
N ILE A 36 18.37 -34.94 -16.79
CA ILE A 36 19.42 -34.12 -16.15
C ILE A 36 19.76 -32.89 -17.01
N VAL A 37 19.87 -33.05 -18.33
CA VAL A 37 20.16 -31.91 -19.24
C VAL A 37 19.02 -30.89 -19.22
N ARG A 38 17.76 -31.33 -19.23
CA ARG A 38 16.59 -30.45 -19.11
C ARG A 38 16.60 -29.67 -17.78
N CYS A 39 16.89 -30.33 -16.66
CA CYS A 39 17.00 -29.68 -15.35
C CYS A 39 18.15 -28.66 -15.29
N ALA A 40 19.34 -29.06 -15.75
CA ALA A 40 20.51 -28.19 -15.77
C ALA A 40 20.28 -26.94 -16.63
N LEU A 41 19.60 -27.09 -17.77
CA LEU A 41 19.24 -25.95 -18.59
C LEU A 41 18.26 -25.02 -17.88
N ALA A 42 17.20 -25.55 -17.27
CA ALA A 42 16.22 -24.74 -16.55
C ALA A 42 16.90 -23.92 -15.43
N GLU A 43 17.84 -24.51 -14.69
CA GLU A 43 18.64 -23.80 -13.69
C GLU A 43 19.52 -22.71 -14.30
N LEU A 44 20.19 -22.99 -15.43
CA LEU A 44 21.03 -22.00 -16.11
C LEU A 44 20.21 -20.83 -16.68
N GLN A 45 19.04 -21.11 -17.25
CA GLN A 45 18.11 -20.09 -17.72
C GLN A 45 17.63 -19.21 -16.56
N GLU A 46 17.31 -19.81 -15.42
CA GLU A 46 16.89 -19.07 -14.23
C GLU A 46 18.02 -18.18 -13.69
N ARG A 47 19.24 -18.70 -13.60
CA ARG A 47 20.44 -17.91 -13.24
C ARG A 47 20.64 -16.73 -14.19
N ARG A 48 20.57 -16.95 -15.50
CA ARG A 48 20.74 -15.89 -16.50
C ARG A 48 19.64 -14.81 -16.41
N LYS A 49 18.38 -15.19 -16.15
CA LYS A 49 17.29 -14.23 -15.90
C LYS A 49 17.54 -13.41 -14.64
N SER A 50 18.01 -14.06 -13.57
CA SER A 50 18.39 -13.37 -12.33
C SER A 50 19.50 -12.36 -12.57
N ASP A 51 20.46 -12.68 -13.44
CA ASP A 51 21.55 -11.77 -13.85
C ASP A 51 21.00 -10.58 -14.66
N SER A 52 20.07 -10.81 -15.59
CA SER A 52 19.46 -9.74 -16.39
C SER A 52 18.67 -8.75 -15.52
N ARG A 53 17.82 -9.22 -14.60
CA ARG A 53 17.07 -8.35 -13.69
C ARG A 53 17.99 -7.59 -12.73
N THR A 54 19.04 -8.24 -12.25
CA THR A 54 20.05 -7.61 -11.38
C THR A 54 20.82 -6.52 -12.12
N ASN A 55 21.18 -6.76 -13.39
CA ASN A 55 21.84 -5.76 -14.24
C ASN A 55 20.94 -4.55 -14.50
N VAL A 56 19.68 -4.78 -14.92
CA VAL A 56 18.70 -3.70 -15.12
C VAL A 56 18.52 -2.87 -13.85
N ARG A 57 18.41 -3.51 -12.68
CA ARG A 57 18.31 -2.81 -11.40
C ARG A 57 19.54 -1.94 -11.10
N ARG A 58 20.74 -2.46 -11.38
CA ARG A 58 22.00 -1.74 -11.17
C ARG A 58 22.13 -0.55 -12.12
N GLU A 59 21.89 -0.75 -13.42
CA GLU A 59 21.93 0.31 -14.43
C GLU A 59 20.91 1.41 -14.13
N HIS A 60 19.69 1.02 -13.74
CA HIS A 60 18.68 1.98 -13.29
C HIS A 60 19.16 2.77 -12.06
N ALA A 61 19.76 2.11 -11.07
CA ALA A 61 20.27 2.78 -9.87
C ALA A 61 21.38 3.79 -10.20
N GLU A 62 22.31 3.42 -11.09
CA GLU A 62 23.41 4.28 -11.59
C GLU A 62 22.86 5.49 -12.35
N TRP A 63 21.94 5.26 -13.29
CA TRP A 63 21.30 6.33 -14.07
C TRP A 63 20.50 7.30 -13.19
N SER A 64 19.67 6.78 -12.28
CA SER A 64 18.85 7.61 -11.39
C SER A 64 19.71 8.40 -10.40
N GLN A 65 20.84 7.83 -9.94
CA GLN A 65 21.80 8.57 -9.12
C GLN A 65 22.48 9.70 -9.92
N ALA A 66 22.87 9.45 -11.17
CA ALA A 66 23.48 10.46 -12.03
C ALA A 66 22.50 11.59 -12.40
N THR A 67 21.23 11.25 -12.63
CA THR A 67 20.19 12.19 -13.09
C THR A 67 19.63 13.04 -11.95
N PHE A 68 19.28 12.42 -10.82
CA PHE A 68 18.56 13.07 -9.73
C PHE A 68 19.44 13.38 -8.51
N GLY A 69 20.66 12.86 -8.47
CA GLY A 69 21.57 13.04 -7.35
C GLY A 69 21.10 12.37 -6.06
N ASN A 70 21.60 12.87 -4.93
CA ASN A 70 21.35 12.31 -3.60
C ASN A 70 20.03 12.81 -3.00
N VAL A 71 18.91 12.34 -3.53
CA VAL A 71 17.55 12.58 -2.98
C VAL A 71 17.04 11.37 -2.19
N GLY A 72 16.12 11.63 -1.25
CA GLY A 72 15.47 10.59 -0.43
C GLY A 72 14.34 9.84 -1.17
N PRO A 73 13.70 8.85 -0.53
CA PRO A 73 12.73 7.96 -1.16
C PRO A 73 11.36 8.60 -1.46
N ILE A 74 11.05 9.74 -0.84
CA ILE A 74 9.70 10.31 -0.85
C ILE A 74 9.28 10.70 -2.28
N GLY A 75 10.21 11.22 -3.08
CA GLY A 75 9.95 11.57 -4.48
C GLY A 75 9.50 10.35 -5.30
N PRO A 76 10.33 9.29 -5.39
CA PRO A 76 9.94 8.05 -6.07
C PRO A 76 8.65 7.42 -5.56
N LEU A 77 8.38 7.45 -4.24
CA LEU A 77 7.13 6.92 -3.69
C LEU A 77 5.89 7.74 -4.11
N LYS A 78 6.00 9.07 -4.16
CA LYS A 78 4.91 9.92 -4.68
C LYS A 78 4.68 9.70 -6.18
N HIS A 79 5.74 9.43 -6.92
CA HIS A 79 5.66 9.11 -8.34
C HIS A 79 5.01 7.73 -8.53
N LEU A 80 5.39 6.74 -7.72
CA LEU A 80 4.81 5.39 -7.77
C LEU A 80 3.29 5.40 -7.64
N SER A 81 2.73 6.28 -6.81
CA SER A 81 1.27 6.45 -6.70
C SER A 81 0.60 6.89 -8.00
N LYS A 82 1.29 7.65 -8.86
CA LYS A 82 0.78 8.07 -10.17
C LYS A 82 0.86 6.94 -11.18
N GLU A 83 2.02 6.28 -11.27
CA GLU A 83 2.21 5.13 -12.16
C GLU A 83 1.26 3.97 -11.83
N ALA A 84 0.89 3.80 -10.56
CA ALA A 84 -0.14 2.84 -10.18
C ALA A 84 -1.52 3.17 -10.77
N LEU A 85 -1.86 4.45 -10.96
CA LEU A 85 -3.10 4.88 -11.61
C LEU A 85 -3.02 4.70 -13.13
N GLU A 86 -1.85 4.96 -13.73
CA GLU A 86 -1.59 4.75 -15.16
C GLU A 86 -1.68 3.26 -15.52
N ALA A 87 -1.02 2.39 -14.73
CA ALA A 87 -1.14 0.94 -14.84
C ALA A 87 -2.56 0.41 -14.61
N ALA A 88 -3.34 1.05 -13.74
CA ALA A 88 -4.74 0.68 -13.53
C ALA A 88 -5.64 1.07 -14.73
N ALA A 89 -5.28 2.13 -15.45
CA ALA A 89 -6.00 2.59 -16.64
C ALA A 89 -5.69 1.73 -17.88
N ASP A 90 -4.45 1.25 -18.03
CA ASP A 90 -4.07 0.29 -19.06
C ASP A 90 -3.24 -0.87 -18.48
N PRO A 91 -3.89 -1.86 -17.84
CA PRO A 91 -3.17 -2.99 -17.26
C PRO A 91 -2.51 -3.89 -18.31
N SER A 92 -2.79 -3.68 -19.61
CA SER A 92 -2.20 -4.43 -20.70
C SER A 92 -0.85 -3.87 -21.16
N ASP A 93 -0.50 -2.65 -20.77
CA ASP A 93 0.80 -2.05 -21.06
C ASP A 93 1.86 -2.52 -20.06
N PRO A 94 2.86 -3.34 -20.47
CA PRO A 94 3.92 -3.80 -19.58
C PRO A 94 4.87 -2.69 -19.11
N LEU A 95 4.91 -1.53 -19.77
CA LEU A 95 5.80 -0.43 -19.39
C LEU A 95 5.33 0.25 -18.09
N GLU A 96 4.03 0.40 -17.90
CA GLU A 96 3.45 0.95 -16.67
C GLU A 96 3.82 0.11 -15.43
N TRP A 97 3.86 -1.21 -15.60
CA TRP A 97 4.36 -2.13 -14.56
C TRP A 97 5.87 -1.99 -14.32
N ALA A 98 6.64 -1.73 -15.38
CA ALA A 98 8.07 -1.51 -15.28
C ALA A 98 8.39 -0.20 -14.53
N ASP A 99 7.63 0.87 -14.77
CA ASP A 99 7.78 2.14 -14.06
C ASP A 99 7.50 1.99 -12.57
N MET A 100 6.44 1.27 -12.19
CA MET A 100 6.21 0.91 -10.79
C MET A 100 7.40 0.16 -10.18
N GLN A 101 7.99 -0.80 -10.91
CA GLN A 101 9.11 -1.58 -10.42
C GLN A 101 10.37 -0.73 -10.24
N PHE A 102 10.67 0.15 -11.19
CA PHE A 102 11.80 1.08 -11.11
C PHE A 102 11.68 2.04 -9.93
N LEU A 103 10.52 2.65 -9.75
CA LEU A 103 10.27 3.60 -8.66
C LEU A 103 10.34 2.93 -7.28
N LEU A 104 9.85 1.70 -7.15
CA LEU A 104 9.96 0.94 -5.90
C LEU A 104 11.42 0.59 -5.57
N TRP A 105 12.20 0.12 -6.56
CA TRP A 105 13.63 -0.11 -6.37
C TRP A 105 14.38 1.18 -6.02
N ASP A 106 13.98 2.29 -6.64
CA ASP A 106 14.56 3.60 -6.42
C ASP A 106 14.38 4.05 -4.96
N ALA A 107 13.15 3.95 -4.46
CA ALA A 107 12.80 4.25 -3.07
C ALA A 107 13.56 3.36 -2.08
N GLN A 108 13.58 2.04 -2.32
CA GLN A 108 14.25 1.08 -1.44
C GLN A 108 15.74 1.38 -1.29
N ARG A 109 16.46 1.56 -2.41
CA ARG A 109 17.92 1.80 -2.34
C ARG A 109 18.24 3.14 -1.68
N ARG A 110 17.41 4.18 -1.89
CA ARG A 110 17.57 5.50 -1.25
C ARG A 110 17.36 5.45 0.26
N MET A 111 16.62 4.45 0.75
CA MET A 111 16.48 4.14 2.18
C MET A 111 17.48 3.14 2.71
N GLY A 112 18.40 2.63 1.89
CA GLY A 112 19.33 1.58 2.28
C GLY A 112 18.65 0.24 2.57
N ILE A 113 17.44 0.01 2.04
CA ILE A 113 16.74 -1.27 2.18
C ILE A 113 17.37 -2.27 1.21
N SER A 114 18.00 -3.31 1.76
CA SER A 114 18.57 -4.41 0.97
C SER A 114 17.50 -5.41 0.53
N ASP A 115 17.81 -6.18 -0.52
CA ASP A 115 16.94 -7.26 -1.01
C ASP A 115 16.68 -8.30 0.09
N GLU A 116 17.70 -8.68 0.85
CA GLU A 116 17.56 -9.60 1.98
C GLU A 116 16.62 -9.06 3.07
N PHE A 117 16.70 -7.76 3.36
CA PHE A 117 15.87 -7.12 4.37
C PHE A 117 14.41 -7.07 3.92
N ILE A 118 14.14 -6.61 2.70
CA ILE A 118 12.77 -6.54 2.20
C ILE A 118 12.18 -7.94 2.01
N THR A 119 12.95 -8.94 1.57
CA THR A 119 12.47 -10.32 1.47
C THR A 119 12.04 -10.86 2.83
N ARG A 120 12.81 -10.61 3.89
CA ARG A 120 12.41 -11.01 5.25
C ARG A 120 11.12 -10.32 5.69
N ALA A 121 11.02 -9.01 5.48
CA ALA A 121 9.82 -8.24 5.80
C ALA A 121 8.59 -8.74 5.00
N MET A 122 8.77 -9.14 3.74
CA MET A 122 7.71 -9.74 2.91
C MET A 122 7.23 -11.08 3.48
N VAL A 123 8.14 -11.95 3.94
CA VAL A 123 7.79 -13.23 4.57
C VAL A 123 6.97 -13.01 5.84
N GLU A 124 7.43 -12.12 6.72
CA GLU A 124 6.72 -11.77 7.96
C GLU A 124 5.34 -11.15 7.66
N LYS A 125 5.29 -10.21 6.72
CA LYS A 125 4.05 -9.55 6.31
C LYS A 125 3.06 -10.52 5.67
N LEU A 126 3.53 -11.50 4.90
CA LEU A 126 2.70 -12.54 4.31
C LEU A 126 2.08 -13.44 5.38
N ALA A 127 2.83 -13.82 6.41
CA ALA A 127 2.30 -14.59 7.55
C ALA A 127 1.19 -13.82 8.28
N ILE A 128 1.40 -12.51 8.55
CA ILE A 128 0.38 -11.63 9.14
C ILE A 128 -0.86 -11.55 8.26
N ASN A 129 -0.70 -11.38 6.94
CA ASN A 129 -1.82 -11.25 6.01
C ASN A 129 -2.65 -12.55 5.92
N LYS A 130 -2.01 -13.72 5.97
CA LYS A 130 -2.68 -15.03 5.99
C LYS A 130 -3.50 -15.28 7.26
N ALA A 131 -3.12 -14.67 8.38
CA ALA A 131 -3.83 -14.81 9.65
C ALA A 131 -5.05 -13.86 9.79
N ARG A 132 -5.26 -12.93 8.85
CA ARG A 132 -6.37 -11.97 8.88
C ARG A 132 -7.65 -12.55 8.28
N GLN A 133 -8.77 -11.95 8.66
CA GLN A 133 -10.05 -12.15 7.98
C GLN A 133 -10.21 -11.14 6.84
N TRP A 134 -10.71 -11.63 5.71
CA TRP A 134 -10.88 -10.86 4.48
C TRP A 134 -12.34 -10.94 4.01
N PRO A 135 -12.88 -9.84 3.46
CA PRO A 135 -14.21 -9.85 2.85
C PRO A 135 -14.22 -10.64 1.53
N GLU A 136 -15.42 -10.95 1.06
CA GLU A 136 -15.65 -11.63 -0.21
C GLU A 136 -15.01 -10.89 -1.40
N PRO A 137 -14.59 -11.63 -2.44
CA PRO A 137 -14.08 -11.05 -3.67
C PRO A 137 -14.96 -10.05 -4.41
N LYS A 138 -14.37 -8.89 -4.70
CA LYS A 138 -14.84 -7.93 -5.70
C LYS A 138 -13.70 -7.59 -6.66
N ASP A 139 -14.02 -7.58 -7.94
CA ASP A 139 -13.09 -7.22 -9.00
C ASP A 139 -12.97 -5.69 -9.12
N GLY A 140 -11.80 -5.20 -9.47
CA GLY A 140 -11.50 -3.77 -9.59
C GLY A 140 -11.42 -2.96 -8.28
N GLU A 141 -11.83 -3.53 -7.14
CA GLU A 141 -11.91 -2.81 -5.86
C GLU A 141 -10.81 -3.21 -4.86
N PRO A 142 -10.18 -2.25 -4.16
CA PRO A 142 -9.28 -2.55 -3.06
C PRO A 142 -9.97 -3.36 -1.97
N ARG A 143 -9.27 -4.36 -1.42
CA ARG A 143 -9.76 -5.13 -0.28
C ARG A 143 -9.03 -4.78 0.98
N MET A 144 -9.81 -4.34 1.96
CA MET A 144 -9.32 -4.07 3.30
C MET A 144 -9.63 -5.25 4.21
N HIS A 145 -8.70 -5.55 5.12
CA HIS A 145 -8.90 -6.56 6.14
C HIS A 145 -9.98 -6.09 7.12
N ILE A 146 -10.76 -7.03 7.65
CA ILE A 146 -11.77 -6.72 8.67
C ILE A 146 -11.02 -6.36 9.96
N LYS A 147 -11.10 -5.10 10.38
CA LYS A 147 -10.68 -4.66 11.72
C LYS A 147 -11.80 -5.00 12.69
N GLU A 148 -11.51 -5.64 13.82
CA GLU A 148 -12.48 -5.72 14.93
C GLU A 148 -12.87 -4.29 15.31
N GLN A 149 -14.16 -3.95 15.21
CA GLN A 149 -14.63 -2.63 15.59
C GLN A 149 -14.31 -2.40 17.07
N PRO A 150 -13.73 -1.24 17.44
CA PRO A 150 -13.74 -0.80 18.83
C PRO A 150 -15.20 -0.77 19.30
N ALA A 151 -15.43 -1.15 20.56
CA ALA A 151 -16.77 -1.19 21.16
C ALA A 151 -17.57 0.10 20.85
N PRO A 152 -18.88 0.01 20.59
CA PRO A 152 -19.70 1.14 20.22
C PRO A 152 -19.53 2.27 21.24
N ILE A 153 -19.23 3.47 20.73
CA ILE A 153 -19.10 4.67 21.55
C ILE A 153 -20.47 4.88 22.21
N VAL A 154 -20.53 4.65 23.52
CA VAL A 154 -21.73 4.88 24.31
C VAL A 154 -22.06 6.38 24.21
N PRO A 155 -23.26 6.78 23.74
CA PRO A 155 -23.65 8.17 23.68
C PRO A 155 -23.87 8.68 25.11
N GLY A 156 -22.79 9.13 25.74
CA GLY A 156 -22.78 9.68 27.10
C GLY A 156 -22.08 11.02 27.22
N ASP A 157 -21.12 11.32 26.35
CA ASP A 157 -20.41 12.59 26.32
C ASP A 157 -20.31 13.12 24.88
N SER A 158 -21.15 14.10 24.54
CA SER A 158 -21.22 14.68 23.19
C SER A 158 -19.86 15.24 22.70
N PHE A 159 -18.96 15.57 23.61
CA PHE A 159 -17.62 16.08 23.30
C PHE A 159 -16.60 14.97 23.00
N SER A 160 -16.72 13.80 23.64
CA SER A 160 -15.83 12.66 23.38
C SER A 160 -16.11 12.04 22.01
N GLY A 161 -17.38 11.94 21.62
CA GLY A 161 -17.80 11.53 20.28
C GLY A 161 -17.24 12.45 19.19
N LEU A 162 -17.32 13.77 19.39
CA LEU A 162 -16.79 14.76 18.45
C LEU A 162 -15.26 14.67 18.29
N PHE A 163 -14.54 14.50 19.40
CA PHE A 163 -13.08 14.39 19.38
C PHE A 163 -12.63 13.11 18.67
N ASN A 164 -13.32 11.98 18.92
CA ASN A 164 -13.01 10.71 18.27
C ASN A 164 -13.29 10.74 16.76
N SER A 165 -14.41 11.33 16.32
CA SER A 165 -14.72 11.48 14.88
C SER A 165 -13.71 12.38 14.17
N SER A 166 -13.32 13.49 14.80
CA SER A 166 -12.32 14.42 14.25
C SER A 166 -10.94 13.76 14.15
N ARG A 167 -10.56 12.97 15.16
CA ARG A 167 -9.31 12.21 15.17
C ARG A 167 -9.27 11.15 14.06
N ALA A 168 -10.35 10.40 13.88
CA ALA A 168 -10.48 9.39 12.85
C ALA A 168 -10.39 9.98 11.43
N LEU A 169 -10.97 11.16 11.20
CA LEU A 169 -10.87 11.90 9.94
C LEU A 169 -9.42 12.37 9.67
N LEU A 170 -8.73 12.89 10.68
CA LEU A 170 -7.31 13.27 10.59
C LEU A 170 -6.41 12.06 10.29
N ASP A 171 -6.65 10.94 10.97
CA ASP A 171 -5.91 9.70 10.75
C ASP A 171 -6.19 9.16 9.33
N ALA A 172 -7.43 9.27 8.82
CA ALA A 172 -7.78 8.88 7.45
C ALA A 172 -7.10 9.76 6.38
N PHE A 173 -7.07 11.08 6.57
CA PHE A 173 -6.33 11.99 5.69
C PHE A 173 -4.82 11.71 5.68
N TYR A 174 -4.27 11.25 6.80
CA TYR A 174 -2.85 10.93 6.94
C TYR A 174 -2.51 9.55 6.37
N GLU A 175 -3.38 8.55 6.55
CA GLU A 175 -3.14 7.15 6.20
C GLU A 175 -3.51 6.83 4.73
N PHE A 176 -4.53 7.48 4.16
CA PHE A 176 -5.07 7.16 2.83
C PHE A 176 -4.86 8.25 1.76
N GLY A 177 -4.42 9.46 2.14
CA GLY A 177 -4.42 10.60 1.21
C GLY A 177 -5.85 10.99 0.81
N PRO A 178 -6.07 11.79 -0.25
CA PRO A 178 -7.39 12.30 -0.63
C PRO A 178 -8.24 11.24 -1.35
N ASP A 179 -8.44 10.06 -0.74
CA ASP A 179 -9.42 9.09 -1.19
C ASP A 179 -10.83 9.60 -0.85
N GLU A 180 -11.53 10.08 -1.88
CA GLU A 180 -12.82 10.76 -1.79
C GLU A 180 -13.90 9.91 -1.11
N ILE A 181 -13.84 8.58 -1.24
CA ILE A 181 -14.85 7.66 -0.68
C ILE A 181 -14.63 7.48 0.82
N ALA A 182 -13.39 7.22 1.24
CA ALA A 182 -13.07 7.07 2.67
C ALA A 182 -13.33 8.38 3.43
N ILE A 183 -12.97 9.53 2.83
CA ILE A 183 -13.18 10.85 3.44
C ILE A 183 -14.68 11.13 3.62
N SER A 184 -15.53 10.76 2.67
CA SER A 184 -16.98 11.01 2.71
C SER A 184 -17.67 10.36 3.93
N GLU A 185 -17.31 9.12 4.28
CA GLU A 185 -17.87 8.42 5.44
C GLU A 185 -17.43 9.06 6.77
N TYR A 186 -16.16 9.44 6.89
CA TYR A 186 -15.67 10.11 8.11
C TYR A 186 -16.24 11.53 8.26
N VAL A 187 -16.45 12.26 7.15
CA VAL A 187 -17.11 13.57 7.15
C VAL A 187 -18.56 13.43 7.61
N THR A 188 -19.32 12.46 7.09
CA THR A 188 -20.72 12.22 7.49
C THR A 188 -20.82 11.93 9.00
N ASN A 189 -19.95 11.06 9.51
CA ASN A 189 -19.88 10.75 10.94
C ASN A 189 -19.53 11.97 11.81
N LEU A 190 -18.70 12.88 11.30
CA LEU A 190 -18.37 14.12 11.99
C LEU A 190 -19.55 15.11 11.98
N GLU A 191 -20.25 15.24 10.85
CA GLU A 191 -21.45 16.07 10.73
C GLU A 191 -22.55 15.62 11.69
N ASP A 192 -22.79 14.31 11.81
CA ASP A 192 -23.77 13.76 12.74
C ASP A 192 -23.38 14.00 14.20
N ALA A 193 -22.09 13.83 14.55
CA ALA A 193 -21.60 14.15 15.88
C ALA A 193 -21.76 15.64 16.23
N LEU A 194 -21.52 16.53 15.26
CA LEU A 194 -21.72 17.97 15.41
C LEU A 194 -23.21 18.32 15.59
N ARG A 195 -24.13 17.68 14.84
CA ARG A 195 -25.57 17.87 15.00
C ARG A 195 -26.06 17.45 16.39
N VAL A 196 -25.57 16.31 16.89
CA VAL A 196 -25.90 15.83 18.25
C VAL A 196 -25.40 16.80 19.32
N ALA A 197 -24.17 17.29 19.19
CA ALA A 197 -23.61 18.28 20.12
C ALA A 197 -24.38 19.60 20.11
N ALA A 198 -24.81 20.07 18.93
CA ALA A 198 -25.63 21.27 18.78
C ALA A 198 -27.01 21.12 19.42
N ALA A 199 -27.66 19.96 19.25
CA ALA A 199 -28.95 19.65 19.88
C ALA A 199 -28.84 19.62 21.41
N ALA A 200 -27.77 19.01 21.95
CA ALA A 200 -27.51 19.00 23.39
C ALA A 200 -27.34 20.43 23.96
N GLN A 201 -26.64 21.32 23.26
CA GLN A 201 -26.52 22.72 23.68
C GLN A 201 -27.84 23.50 23.67
N GLN A 202 -28.74 23.21 22.71
CA GLN A 202 -30.06 23.84 22.68
C GLN A 202 -30.93 23.40 23.87
N GLU A 203 -30.90 22.12 24.24
CA GLU A 203 -31.65 21.61 25.40
C GLU A 203 -31.13 22.17 26.73
N VAL A 204 -29.81 22.33 26.88
CA VAL A 204 -29.23 23.02 28.05
C VAL A 204 -29.71 24.47 28.13
N LYS A 205 -29.71 25.21 27.01
CA LYS A 205 -30.22 26.59 26.97
C LYS A 205 -31.71 26.68 27.34
N LYS A 206 -32.55 25.79 26.80
CA LYS A 206 -33.99 25.73 27.15
C LYS A 206 -34.20 25.46 28.64
N THR A 207 -33.44 24.53 29.20
CA THR A 207 -33.54 24.15 30.62
C THR A 207 -33.11 25.28 31.55
N THR A 208 -32.05 26.01 31.19
CA THR A 208 -31.56 27.17 31.95
C THR A 208 -32.58 28.31 31.92
N VAL A 209 -33.11 28.65 30.75
CA VAL A 209 -34.15 29.70 30.61
C VAL A 209 -35.42 29.31 31.38
N ALA A 210 -35.85 28.05 31.31
CA ALA A 210 -37.00 27.57 32.08
C ALA A 210 -36.80 27.68 33.60
N LYS A 211 -35.58 27.41 34.10
CA LYS A 211 -35.23 27.58 35.53
C LYS A 211 -35.22 29.05 35.95
N GLU A 212 -34.71 29.95 35.11
CA GLU A 212 -34.70 31.39 35.38
C GLU A 212 -36.12 31.97 35.44
N ILE A 213 -37.00 31.58 34.51
CA ILE A 213 -38.41 31.97 34.50
C ILE A 213 -39.14 31.43 35.74
N ALA A 214 -38.92 30.15 36.09
CA ALA A 214 -39.54 29.54 37.28
C ALA A 214 -39.07 30.21 38.58
N THR A 215 -37.81 30.64 38.65
CA THR A 215 -37.25 31.35 39.81
C THR A 215 -37.79 32.77 39.92
N GLY A 216 -37.92 33.48 38.78
CA GLY A 216 -38.54 34.80 38.70
C GLY A 216 -40.01 34.81 39.11
N ALA A 217 -40.79 33.82 38.66
CA ALA A 217 -42.21 33.68 39.02
C ALA A 217 -42.41 33.39 40.52
N ARG A 218 -41.50 32.63 41.14
CA ARG A 218 -41.54 32.32 42.59
C ARG A 218 -41.27 33.54 43.48
N LEU A 219 -40.50 34.51 42.98
CA LEU A 219 -40.20 35.75 43.70
C LEU A 219 -41.36 36.77 43.64
N THR A 220 -42.20 36.72 42.60
CA THR A 220 -43.38 37.58 42.47
C THR A 220 -44.58 37.11 43.29
N ASP A 221 -44.68 35.81 43.57
CA ASP A 221 -45.82 35.21 44.29
C ASP A 221 -45.80 35.47 45.82
N HIS A 222 -44.65 35.87 46.37
CA HIS A 222 -44.52 36.24 47.79
C HIS A 222 -44.76 37.73 48.11
N ARG A 223 -45.12 38.56 47.12
CA ARG A 223 -45.33 40.02 47.32
C ARG A 223 -46.78 40.47 47.47
N PHE A 224 -47.76 39.57 47.43
CA PHE A 224 -49.18 39.91 47.62
C PHE A 224 -49.87 38.94 48.60
N LYS A 225 -49.48 38.99 49.88
CA LYS A 225 -50.32 38.58 51.01
C LYS A 225 -50.15 39.61 52.11
N ILE A 226 -50.92 40.70 52.02
CA ILE A 226 -51.23 41.62 53.12
C ILE A 226 -52.74 41.58 53.29
#